data_AF-A0A1F2X7H6-F1
#
_entry.id   AF-A0A1F2X7H6-F1
#
_cell.length_a   1.000
_cell.length_b   1.000
_cell.length_c   1.000
_cell.angle_alpha   90.00
_cell.angle_beta   90.00
_cell.angle_gamma   90.00
#
_symmetry.space_group_name_H-M   'P 1'
#
loop_
_entity.id
_entity.type
_entity.pdbx_description
1 polymer ?
#
loop_
_entity_poly.entity_id
_entity_poly.type
_entity_poly.pdbx_seq_one_letter_code
_entity_poly.pdbx_strand_id
1 'polypeptide(L)'
;DIEETLVLARIPFDVWFSELDLHRDGRVDAAIAVLRDRGYVYEAEGATWFRTTAFGDEKDRVLVKSDGEYTYIAPDVAYHLDKFRRGFDRVINIWGADHHGYIPR
;
A
#
# COMPACT_ATOMS: atom_id res chain seq x y z
N ASP A 1 4.91 10.34 24.17
CA ASP A 1 4.33 10.16 22.82
C ASP A 1 5.40 9.65 21.84
N ILE A 2 5.05 9.03 20.71
CA ILE A 2 6.01 8.67 19.65
C ILE A 2 6.63 9.95 19.07
N GLU A 3 5.82 10.99 18.83
CA GLU A 3 6.30 12.25 18.26
C GLU A 3 7.36 12.90 19.16
N GLU A 4 7.06 13.03 20.46
CA GLU A 4 7.98 13.56 21.46
C GLU A 4 9.29 12.76 21.52
N THR A 5 9.20 11.42 21.48
CA THR A 5 10.37 10.54 21.51
C THR A 5 11.29 10.81 20.32
N LEU A 6 10.73 10.97 19.12
CA LEU A 6 11.49 11.25 17.91
C LEU A 6 12.10 12.66 17.90
N VAL A 7 11.40 13.65 18.43
CA VAL A 7 11.94 15.01 18.62
C VAL A 7 13.14 14.99 19.58
N LEU A 8 13.04 14.28 20.71
CA LEU A 8 14.16 14.10 21.65
C LEU A 8 15.35 13.39 21.00
N ALA A 9 15.09 12.43 20.11
CA ALA A 9 16.11 11.74 19.31
C ALA A 9 16.64 12.59 18.13
N ARG A 10 16.12 13.81 17.92
CA ARG A 10 16.46 14.72 16.80
C ARG A 10 16.08 14.17 15.41
N ILE A 11 14.97 13.46 15.33
CA ILE A 11 14.40 12.88 14.10
C ILE A 11 12.94 13.33 13.95
N PRO A 12 12.64 14.65 13.87
CA PRO A 12 11.28 15.09 13.62
C PRO A 12 10.81 14.62 12.23
N PHE A 13 9.52 14.28 12.13
CA PHE A 13 8.87 13.98 10.85
C PHE A 13 8.09 15.20 10.37
N ASP A 14 8.23 15.55 9.10
CA ASP A 14 7.47 16.66 8.49
C ASP A 14 5.99 16.31 8.29
N VAL A 15 5.69 15.03 8.08
CA VAL A 15 4.35 14.53 7.79
C VAL A 15 4.07 13.27 8.60
N TRP A 16 3.06 13.35 9.45
CA TRP A 16 2.36 12.20 10.02
C TRP A 16 1.15 11.88 9.16
N PHE A 17 0.97 10.61 8.83
CA PHE A 17 -0.07 10.19 7.90
C PHE A 17 -0.92 9.09 8.53
N SER A 18 -2.25 9.21 8.44
CA SER A 18 -3.19 8.25 8.99
C SER A 18 -3.72 7.34 7.89
N GLU A 19 -3.66 6.02 8.11
CA GLU A 19 -4.32 5.04 7.25
C GLU A 19 -5.84 5.27 7.19
N LEU A 20 -6.44 5.75 8.28
CA LEU A 20 -7.88 6.05 8.33
C LEU A 20 -8.27 7.09 7.27
N ASP A 21 -7.38 8.04 6.95
CA ASP A 21 -7.63 9.04 5.91
C ASP A 21 -7.66 8.39 4.51
N LEU A 22 -6.91 7.30 4.26
CA LEU A 22 -6.99 6.56 2.99
C LEU A 22 -8.38 5.94 2.78
N HIS A 23 -8.93 5.37 3.85
CA HIS A 23 -10.26 4.76 3.80
C HIS A 23 -11.36 5.81 3.71
N ARG A 24 -11.34 6.82 4.60
CA ARG A 24 -12.37 7.87 4.64
C ARG A 24 -12.47 8.63 3.32
N ASP A 25 -11.33 8.91 2.69
CA ASP A 25 -11.28 9.69 1.46
C ASP A 25 -11.44 8.81 0.19
N GLY A 26 -11.72 7.51 0.33
CA GLY A 26 -11.93 6.57 -0.79
C GLY A 26 -10.67 6.29 -1.62
N ARG A 27 -9.48 6.59 -1.08
CA ARG A 27 -8.20 6.45 -1.81
C ARG A 27 -7.82 4.99 -2.04
N VAL A 28 -8.26 4.08 -1.17
CA VAL A 28 -8.07 2.63 -1.35
C VAL A 28 -8.79 2.14 -2.61
N ASP A 29 -10.07 2.46 -2.75
CA ASP A 29 -10.84 2.11 -3.94
C ASP A 29 -10.29 2.75 -5.20
N ALA A 30 -9.88 4.02 -5.12
CA ALA A 30 -9.27 4.72 -6.24
C ALA A 30 -7.96 4.04 -6.70
N ALA A 31 -7.15 3.53 -5.76
CA ALA A 31 -5.92 2.82 -6.10
C ALA A 31 -6.21 1.45 -6.75
N ILE A 32 -7.19 0.71 -6.24
CA ILE A 32 -7.66 -0.54 -6.86
C ILE A 32 -8.20 -0.27 -8.27
N ALA A 33 -8.96 0.81 -8.46
CA ALA A 33 -9.47 1.22 -9.77
C ALA A 33 -8.34 1.47 -10.77
N VAL A 34 -7.26 2.17 -10.37
CA VAL A 34 -6.09 2.38 -11.24
C VAL A 34 -5.45 1.06 -11.68
N LEU A 35 -5.34 0.08 -10.78
CA LEU A 35 -4.82 -1.25 -11.14
C LEU A 35 -5.79 -2.01 -12.06
N ARG A 36 -7.09 -1.88 -11.81
CA ARG A 36 -8.16 -2.51 -12.61
C ARG A 36 -8.21 -1.94 -14.03
N ASP A 37 -8.14 -0.63 -14.19
CA ASP A 37 -8.13 0.06 -15.49
C ASP A 37 -6.91 -0.34 -16.34
N ARG A 38 -5.81 -0.73 -15.68
CA ARG A 38 -4.60 -1.26 -16.33
C ARG A 38 -4.63 -2.77 -16.58
N GLY A 39 -5.73 -3.45 -16.22
CA GLY A 39 -5.93 -4.88 -16.48
C GLY A 39 -5.18 -5.81 -15.52
N TYR A 40 -4.72 -5.32 -14.36
CA TYR A 40 -3.98 -6.11 -13.37
C TYR A 40 -4.85 -6.61 -12.20
N VAL A 41 -6.15 -6.32 -12.19
CA VAL A 41 -7.09 -6.81 -11.18
C VAL A 41 -8.02 -7.85 -11.80
N TYR A 42 -8.30 -8.93 -11.06
CA TYR A 42 -9.26 -9.95 -11.46
C TYR A 42 -10.01 -10.50 -10.24
N GLU A 43 -11.18 -11.10 -10.47
CA GLU A 43 -11.97 -11.74 -9.41
C GLU A 43 -11.77 -13.26 -9.48
N ALA A 44 -11.53 -13.90 -8.35
CA ALA A 44 -11.43 -15.36 -8.22
C ALA A 44 -11.77 -15.79 -6.80
N GLU A 45 -12.47 -16.92 -6.66
CA GLU A 45 -12.86 -17.49 -5.35
C GLU A 45 -13.67 -16.51 -4.48
N GLY A 46 -14.41 -15.61 -5.11
CA GLY A 46 -15.19 -14.57 -4.44
C GLY A 46 -14.36 -13.40 -3.91
N ALA A 47 -13.05 -13.37 -4.16
CA ALA A 47 -12.14 -12.30 -3.74
C ALA A 47 -11.60 -11.51 -4.95
N THR A 48 -11.13 -10.29 -4.68
CA THR A 48 -10.47 -9.43 -5.67
C THR A 48 -8.96 -9.57 -5.54
N TRP A 49 -8.31 -9.93 -6.65
CA TRP A 49 -6.89 -10.24 -6.72
C TRP A 49 -6.12 -9.23 -7.57
N PHE A 50 -4.89 -8.92 -7.14
CA PHE A 50 -3.88 -8.20 -7.89
C PHE A 50 -2.90 -9.18 -8.52
N ARG A 51 -2.72 -9.09 -9.84
CA ARG A 51 -1.80 -9.92 -10.65
C ARG A 51 -0.33 -9.52 -10.45
N THR A 52 0.17 -9.65 -9.22
CA THR A 52 1.56 -9.30 -8.87
C THR A 52 2.59 -10.23 -9.53
N THR A 53 2.20 -11.45 -9.90
CA THR A 53 3.09 -12.38 -10.64
C THR A 53 3.54 -11.81 -12.00
N ALA A 54 2.76 -10.90 -12.60
CA ALA A 54 3.16 -10.17 -13.80
C ALA A 54 4.38 -9.23 -13.57
N PHE A 55 4.73 -8.99 -12.31
CA PHE A 55 5.82 -8.11 -11.88
C PHE A 55 6.92 -8.84 -11.09
N GLY A 56 6.90 -10.18 -11.06
CA GLY A 56 7.96 -10.99 -10.44
C GLY A 56 7.68 -11.45 -8.99
N ASP A 57 6.46 -11.27 -8.49
CA ASP A 57 6.02 -11.85 -7.22
C ASP A 57 5.83 -13.38 -7.35
N GLU A 58 5.96 -14.10 -6.24
CA GLU A 58 5.79 -15.57 -6.21
C GLU A 58 4.34 -16.02 -6.42
N LYS A 59 3.38 -15.17 -6.02
CA LYS A 59 1.95 -15.43 -6.19
C LYS A 59 1.17 -14.12 -6.20
N ASP A 60 0.03 -14.15 -6.88
CA ASP A 60 -0.91 -13.04 -6.90
C ASP A 60 -1.43 -12.74 -5.48
N ARG A 61 -1.78 -11.48 -5.25
CA ARG A 61 -2.12 -10.99 -3.90
C ARG A 61 -3.57 -10.56 -3.83
N VAL A 62 -4.25 -10.97 -2.77
CA VAL A 62 -5.64 -10.55 -2.52
C VAL A 62 -5.66 -9.09 -2.09
N LEU A 63 -6.44 -8.26 -2.77
CA LEU A 63 -6.74 -6.87 -2.40
C LEU A 63 -7.96 -6.80 -1.47
N VAL A 64 -9.02 -7.54 -1.83
CA VAL A 64 -10.29 -7.61 -1.09
C VAL A 64 -10.63 -9.08 -0.89
N LYS A 65 -10.85 -9.47 0.37
CA LYS A 65 -11.23 -10.84 0.74
C LYS A 65 -12.67 -11.15 0.27
N SER A 66 -13.04 -12.42 0.32
CA SER A 66 -14.39 -12.86 -0.05
C SER A 66 -15.50 -12.39 0.90
N ASP A 67 -15.15 -11.92 2.10
CA ASP A 67 -16.04 -11.25 3.05
C ASP A 67 -16.21 -9.74 2.77
N GLY A 68 -15.52 -9.21 1.76
CA GLY A 68 -15.57 -7.80 1.37
C GLY A 68 -14.57 -6.91 2.12
N GLU A 69 -13.83 -7.42 3.10
CA GLU A 69 -12.82 -6.63 3.80
C GLU A 69 -11.53 -6.52 2.98
N TYR A 70 -10.90 -5.33 3.03
CA TYR A 70 -9.57 -5.13 2.46
C TYR A 70 -8.52 -5.96 3.19
N THR A 71 -7.52 -6.44 2.45
CA THR A 71 -6.27 -6.90 3.07
C THR A 71 -5.32 -5.72 3.27
N TYR A 72 -4.25 -5.91 4.04
CA TYR A 72 -3.19 -4.91 4.21
C TYR A 72 -2.46 -4.52 2.91
N ILE A 73 -2.58 -5.30 1.81
CA ILE A 73 -2.07 -4.88 0.48
C ILE A 73 -2.77 -3.60 0.02
N ALA A 74 -4.09 -3.53 0.17
CA ALA A 74 -4.89 -2.48 -0.44
C ALA A 74 -4.53 -1.08 0.10
N PRO A 75 -4.45 -0.84 1.42
CA PRO A 75 -3.99 0.45 1.95
C PRO A 75 -2.51 0.70 1.64
N ASP A 76 -1.63 -0.32 1.61
CA ASP A 76 -0.23 -0.16 1.21
C ASP A 76 -0.10 0.37 -0.23
N VAL A 77 -0.85 -0.22 -1.17
CA VAL A 77 -0.89 0.22 -2.58
C VAL A 77 -1.40 1.66 -2.67
N ALA A 78 -2.47 1.97 -1.94
CA ALA A 78 -3.04 3.31 -1.91
C ALA A 78 -2.06 4.35 -1.36
N TYR A 79 -1.33 4.01 -0.30
CA TYR A 79 -0.34 4.89 0.30
C TYR A 79 0.88 5.08 -0.59
N HIS A 80 1.32 4.04 -1.31
CA HIS A 80 2.39 4.19 -2.30
C HIS A 80 1.96 5.10 -3.46
N LEU A 81 0.75 4.90 -3.99
CA LEU A 81 0.20 5.79 -5.02
C LEU A 81 0.10 7.24 -4.54
N ASP A 82 -0.32 7.47 -3.29
CA ASP A 82 -0.33 8.78 -2.65
C ASP A 82 1.07 9.41 -2.63
N LYS A 83 2.09 8.68 -2.14
CA LYS A 83 3.49 9.16 -2.13
C LYS A 83 3.99 9.53 -3.52
N PHE A 84 3.72 8.72 -4.55
CA PHE A 84 4.10 9.03 -5.93
C PHE A 84 3.38 10.27 -6.49
N ARG A 85 2.12 10.49 -6.08
CA ARG A 85 1.34 11.67 -6.51
C ARG A 85 1.78 12.98 -5.84
N ARG A 86 2.60 12.93 -4.78
CA ARG A 86 3.17 14.13 -4.14
C ARG A 86 4.25 14.82 -4.99
N GLY A 87 4.64 14.25 -6.13
CA GLY A 87 5.56 14.87 -7.08
C GLY A 87 7.05 14.59 -6.84
N PHE A 88 7.37 13.57 -6.02
CA PHE A 88 8.75 13.15 -5.79
C PHE A 88 9.25 12.22 -6.90
N ASP A 89 10.48 12.44 -7.36
CA ASP A 89 11.15 11.54 -8.32
C ASP A 89 11.54 10.18 -7.70
N ARG A 90 11.69 10.15 -6.38
CA ARG A 90 12.13 8.98 -5.62
C ARG A 90 11.36 8.84 -4.32
N VAL A 91 10.95 7.62 -4.02
CA VAL A 91 10.34 7.22 -2.75
C VAL A 91 11.21 6.13 -2.14
N ILE A 92 11.68 6.34 -0.91
CA ILE A 92 12.55 5.41 -0.20
C ILE A 92 11.79 4.85 0.99
N ASN A 93 11.74 3.52 1.11
CA ASN A 93 11.21 2.83 2.27
C ASN A 93 12.37 2.36 3.15
N ILE A 94 12.24 2.51 4.47
CA ILE A 94 13.17 1.95 5.46
C ILE A 94 12.43 0.82 6.17
N TRP A 95 12.78 -0.42 5.87
CA TRP A 95 12.16 -1.62 6.45
C TRP A 95 13.19 -2.42 7.24
N GLY A 96 12.70 -3.24 8.17
CA GLY A 96 13.53 -4.25 8.82
C GLY A 96 14.02 -5.31 7.82
N ALA A 97 15.20 -5.87 8.05
CA ALA A 97 15.81 -6.86 7.15
C ALA A 97 14.96 -8.14 6.99
N ASP A 98 14.12 -8.45 7.97
CA ASP A 98 13.13 -9.52 7.98
C ASP A 98 12.03 -9.35 6.93
N HIS A 99 11.90 -8.17 6.32
CA HIS A 99 10.91 -7.87 5.28
C HIS A 99 11.43 -8.14 3.85
N HIS A 100 12.61 -8.77 3.69
CA HIS A 100 13.20 -9.01 2.36
C HIS A 100 12.26 -9.78 1.40
N GLY A 101 11.50 -10.75 1.89
CA GLY A 101 10.53 -11.51 1.09
C GLY A 101 9.31 -10.70 0.61
N TYR A 102 9.14 -9.48 1.11
CA TYR A 102 8.06 -8.56 0.69
C TYR A 102 8.49 -7.58 -0.40
N ILE A 103 9.77 -7.56 -0.81
CA ILE A 103 10.25 -6.62 -1.84
C ILE A 103 9.65 -6.91 -3.23
N PRO A 104 9.53 -8.17 -3.69
CA PRO A 104 8.92 -8.47 -4.99
C PRO A 104 7.40 -8.24 -5.05
N ARG A 105 6.76 -7.89 -3.92
CA ARG A 105 5.32 -7.74 -3.77
C ARG A 105 4.81 -6.35 -4.15
#